data_AF-A0A248YU05-F1
#
_entry.id   AF-A0A248YU05-F1
#
_cell.length_a   1.000
_cell.length_b   1.000
_cell.length_c   1.000
_cell.angle_alpha   90.00
_cell.angle_beta   90.00
_cell.angle_gamma   90.00
#
_symmetry.space_group_name_H-M   'P 1'
#
loop_
_entity.id
_entity.type
_entity.pdbx_description
1 polymer ?
#
loop_
_entity_poly.entity_id
_entity_poly.type
_entity_poly.pdbx_seq_one_letter_code
_entity_poly.pdbx_strand_id
1 'polypeptide(L)'
;MWMQSPPPVTDRWVLHIAATPHQVDDVLADLCIHKRARPIGDPDYPAYLAGRETPYGPPAWMSLANAELQRRGHGTLWCDPDCPHHPWPPRTEPPAATPTDTRPAAGRHRSGASLRRLTSGVTHHRGTSDAPGRADAAQPVG
;
A
#
# COMPACT_ATOMS: atom_id res chain seq x y z
N MET A 1 -24.42 -6.52 20.90
CA MET A 1 -23.72 -5.53 20.07
C MET A 1 -22.29 -6.03 19.91
N TRP A 2 -21.90 -6.46 18.71
CA TRP A 2 -20.50 -6.81 18.45
C TRP A 2 -19.72 -5.50 18.34
N MET A 3 -18.75 -5.30 19.23
CA MET A 3 -17.76 -4.24 19.08
C MET A 3 -16.88 -4.63 17.89
N GLN A 4 -17.08 -3.97 16.74
CA GLN A 4 -16.06 -3.97 15.70
C GLN A 4 -14.80 -3.40 16.36
N SER A 5 -13.76 -4.24 16.45
CA SER A 5 -12.44 -3.75 16.82
C SER A 5 -12.07 -2.64 15.83
N PRO A 6 -11.56 -1.49 16.30
CA PRO A 6 -11.10 -0.46 15.39
C PRO A 6 -10.11 -1.10 14.41
N PRO A 7 -10.15 -0.75 13.12
CA PRO A 7 -9.24 -1.32 12.13
C PRO A 7 -7.80 -1.17 12.63
N PRO A 8 -6.94 -2.17 12.41
CA PRO A 8 -5.57 -2.15 12.90
C PRO A 8 -4.90 -0.85 12.44
N VAL A 9 -4.26 -0.15 13.38
CA VAL A 9 -3.58 1.13 13.13
C VAL A 9 -2.58 0.94 11.99
N THR A 10 -2.93 1.44 10.81
CA THR A 10 -2.06 1.49 9.64
C THR A 10 -0.99 2.56 9.84
N ASP A 11 0.09 2.48 9.06
CA ASP A 11 1.18 3.46 9.12
C ASP A 11 0.63 4.84 8.66
N ARG A 12 0.15 5.63 9.63
CA ARG A 12 -0.59 6.89 9.39
C ARG A 12 0.30 8.00 8.86
N TRP A 13 1.59 7.92 9.14
CA TRP A 13 2.57 8.92 8.76
C TRP A 13 3.52 8.34 7.73
N VAL A 14 3.58 8.95 6.55
CA VAL A 14 4.48 8.58 5.47
C VAL A 14 5.31 9.79 5.09
N LEU A 15 6.63 9.59 4.97
CA LEU A 15 7.59 10.59 4.53
C LEU A 15 8.29 10.09 3.26
N HIS A 16 8.10 10.78 2.15
CA HIS A 16 8.80 10.56 0.88
C HIS A 16 10.17 11.20 0.90
N ILE A 17 11.14 10.53 0.28
CA ILE A 17 12.54 10.92 0.35
C ILE A 17 13.17 10.78 -1.03
N ALA A 18 13.76 11.88 -1.51
CA ALA A 18 14.53 11.96 -2.74
C ALA A 18 15.95 11.38 -2.55
N ALA A 19 16.02 10.14 -2.06
CA ALA A 19 17.23 9.38 -1.83
C ALA A 19 16.91 7.89 -1.95
N THR A 20 17.91 7.09 -2.34
CA THR A 20 17.71 5.63 -2.42
C THR A 20 17.43 5.04 -1.03
N PRO A 21 16.69 3.92 -0.92
CA PRO A 21 16.43 3.30 0.38
C PRO A 21 17.70 3.00 1.19
N HIS A 22 18.80 2.62 0.53
CA HIS A 22 20.09 2.37 1.19
C HIS A 22 20.67 3.64 1.82
N GLN A 23 20.66 4.77 1.11
CA GLN A 23 21.12 6.05 1.65
C GLN A 23 20.29 6.49 2.85
N VAL A 24 18.98 6.26 2.81
CA VAL A 24 18.10 6.55 3.95
C VAL A 24 18.43 5.63 5.12
N ASP A 25 18.63 4.34 4.89
CA ASP A 25 18.99 3.37 5.93
C ASP A 25 20.33 3.73 6.61
N ASP A 26 21.33 4.22 5.86
CA ASP A 26 22.60 4.71 6.42
C ASP A 26 22.38 5.90 7.36
N VAL A 27 21.53 6.86 6.97
CA VAL A 27 21.17 8.00 7.82
C VAL A 27 20.45 7.55 9.09
N LEU A 28 19.53 6.59 8.97
CA LEU A 28 18.83 6.05 10.14
C LEU A 28 19.79 5.33 11.09
N ALA A 29 20.77 4.59 10.55
CA ALA A 29 21.80 3.92 11.33
C ALA A 29 22.66 4.92 12.10
N ASP A 30 23.09 6.01 11.46
CA ASP A 30 23.84 7.11 12.10
C ASP A 30 23.07 7.73 13.28
N LEU A 31 21.74 7.81 13.16
CA LEU A 31 20.85 8.34 14.19
C LEU A 31 20.46 7.30 15.26
N CYS A 32 20.99 6.07 15.19
CA CYS A 32 20.58 4.96 16.04
C CYS A 32 19.06 4.65 15.95
N ILE A 33 18.43 4.92 14.81
CA ILE A 33 17.02 4.65 14.57
C ILE A 33 16.88 3.27 13.92
N HIS A 34 16.31 2.30 14.65
CA HIS A 34 16.08 0.94 14.16
C HIS A 34 14.80 0.84 13.30
N LYS A 35 14.76 1.59 12.20
CA LYS A 35 13.72 1.54 11.16
C LYS A 35 14.39 1.30 9.81
N ARG A 36 13.57 1.02 8.79
CA ARG A 36 14.04 0.82 7.42
C ARG A 36 13.21 1.62 6.45
N ALA A 37 13.88 2.20 5.48
CA ALA A 37 13.27 2.78 4.31
C ALA A 37 12.62 1.69 3.45
N ARG A 38 11.50 2.04 2.83
CA ARG A 38 10.79 1.17 1.89
C ARG A 38 10.89 1.79 0.50
N PRO A 39 11.14 1.00 -0.56
CA PRO A 39 11.16 1.52 -1.92
C PRO A 39 9.74 1.87 -2.38
N ILE A 40 9.64 2.87 -3.25
CA ILE A 40 8.42 3.22 -3.99
C ILE A 40 8.78 3.50 -5.45
N GLY A 41 7.84 3.26 -6.37
CA GLY A 41 8.05 3.44 -7.82
C GLY A 41 8.04 4.90 -8.30
N ASP A 42 8.21 5.86 -7.39
CA ASP A 42 8.29 7.28 -7.73
C ASP A 42 9.76 7.64 -8.02
N PRO A 43 10.09 8.13 -9.23
CA PRO A 43 11.46 8.47 -9.59
C PRO A 43 12.01 9.68 -8.83
N ASP A 44 11.15 10.62 -8.43
CA ASP A 44 11.57 11.84 -7.69
C ASP A 44 11.74 11.53 -6.20
N TYR A 45 10.99 10.55 -5.70
CA TYR A 45 11.03 10.09 -4.32
C TYR A 45 11.12 8.57 -4.22
N PRO A 46 12.27 7.94 -4.51
CA PRO A 46 12.38 6.48 -4.63
C PRO A 46 12.29 5.73 -3.30
N ALA A 47 12.28 6.42 -2.16
CA ALA A 47 12.15 5.84 -0.83
C ALA A 47 11.09 6.54 0.02
N TYR A 48 10.50 5.79 0.95
CA TYR A 48 9.66 6.37 1.99
C TYR A 48 9.89 5.74 3.37
N LEU A 49 9.61 6.51 4.41
CA LEU A 49 9.50 6.05 5.79
C LEU A 49 8.04 6.01 6.21
N ALA A 50 7.69 4.99 6.99
CA ALA A 50 6.34 4.78 7.48
C ALA A 50 6.37 4.65 9.00
N GLY A 51 5.51 5.41 9.67
CA GLY A 51 5.44 5.49 11.12
C GLY A 51 4.03 5.33 11.64
N ARG A 52 3.93 4.57 12.74
CA ARG A 52 2.71 4.46 13.55
C ARG A 52 2.89 5.33 14.78
N GLU A 53 2.18 6.44 14.83
CA GLU A 53 1.99 7.21 16.05
C GLU A 53 0.69 8.02 15.94
N THR A 54 0.34 8.68 17.04
CA THR A 54 -0.94 9.33 17.33
C THR A 54 -1.54 10.13 16.16
N PRO A 55 -2.87 10.38 16.17
CA PRO A 55 -3.52 11.21 15.16
C PRO A 55 -3.00 12.65 15.07
N TYR A 56 -2.18 13.10 16.02
CA TYR A 56 -1.83 14.50 16.23
C TYR A 56 -0.50 14.94 15.62
N GLY A 57 0.36 13.99 15.22
CA GLY A 57 1.63 14.32 14.58
C GLY A 57 2.49 13.10 14.26
N PRO A 58 3.50 13.27 13.39
CA PRO A 58 4.42 12.20 13.06
C PRO A 58 5.21 11.76 14.29
N PRO A 59 5.66 10.49 14.33
CA PRO A 59 6.55 10.02 15.37
C PRO A 59 7.80 10.89 15.52
N ALA A 60 8.27 11.08 16.76
CA ALA A 60 9.44 11.91 17.03
C ALA A 60 10.68 11.47 16.24
N TRP A 61 10.88 10.15 16.08
CA TRP A 61 11.98 9.60 15.29
C TRP A 61 11.89 9.95 13.80
N MET A 62 10.68 10.05 13.23
CA MET A 62 10.51 10.46 11.83
C MET A 62 10.82 11.93 11.67
N SER A 63 10.40 12.77 12.62
CA SER A 63 10.74 14.20 12.62
C SER A 63 12.26 14.43 12.70
N LEU A 64 12.95 13.64 13.53
CA LEU A 64 14.41 13.65 13.63
C LEU A 64 15.07 13.20 12.33
N ALA A 65 14.62 12.07 11.76
CA ALA A 65 15.12 11.57 10.49
C ALA A 65 14.89 12.58 9.36
N ASN A 66 13.73 13.22 9.30
CA ASN A 66 13.41 14.26 8.33
C ASN A 66 14.38 15.44 8.43
N ALA A 67 14.62 15.95 9.64
CA ALA A 67 15.55 17.06 9.84
C ALA A 67 16.98 16.70 9.40
N GLU A 68 17.44 15.50 9.71
CA GLU A 68 18.78 15.03 9.31
C GLU A 68 18.90 14.80 7.80
N LEU A 69 17.87 14.23 7.16
CA LEU A 69 17.82 14.05 5.71
C LEU A 69 17.88 15.41 4.99
N GLN A 70 17.09 16.38 5.44
CA GLN A 70 17.13 17.75 4.90
C GLN A 70 18.50 18.41 5.13
N ARG A 71 19.10 18.23 6.30
CA ARG A 71 20.44 18.74 6.63
C ARG A 71 21.52 18.16 5.69
N ARG A 72 21.36 16.91 5.26
CA ARG A 72 22.25 16.23 4.30
C ARG A 72 21.93 16.56 2.83
N GLY A 73 20.90 17.37 2.58
CA GLY A 73 20.51 17.81 1.23
C GLY A 73 19.55 16.87 0.50
N HIS A 74 18.94 15.91 1.20
CA HIS A 74 17.92 15.06 0.62
C HIS A 74 16.55 15.77 0.67
N GLY A 75 15.89 15.85 -0.47
CA GLY A 75 14.51 16.34 -0.55
C GLY A 75 13.56 15.42 0.20
N THR A 76 12.60 16.00 0.92
CA THR A 76 11.64 15.25 1.73
C THR A 76 10.24 15.83 1.58
N LEU A 77 9.23 14.97 1.49
CA LEU A 77 7.83 15.38 1.39
C LEU A 77 6.96 14.54 2.34
N TRP A 78 6.28 15.20 3.27
CA TRP A 78 5.25 14.54 4.06
C TRP A 78 4.07 14.19 3.17
N CYS A 79 3.62 12.95 3.28
CA CYS A 79 2.49 12.49 2.52
C CYS A 79 1.17 12.88 3.19
N ASP A 80 0.17 13.25 2.40
CA ASP A 80 -1.20 13.37 2.87
C ASP A 80 -1.78 11.99 3.20
N PRO A 81 -2.54 11.85 4.32
CA PRO A 81 -3.17 10.60 4.71
C PRO A 81 -4.07 9.98 3.62
N ASP A 82 -4.59 10.80 2.71
CA ASP A 82 -5.47 10.40 1.61
C ASP A 82 -4.70 10.06 0.31
N CYS A 83 -3.36 10.04 0.33
CA CYS A 83 -2.56 9.76 -0.85
C CYS A 83 -2.62 8.26 -1.24
N PRO A 84 -2.68 7.93 -2.55
CA PRO A 84 -2.92 6.56 -3.04
C PRO A 84 -1.98 5.44 -2.56
N HIS A 85 -0.77 5.77 -2.12
CA HIS A 85 0.22 4.78 -1.69
C HIS A 85 0.21 4.49 -0.18
N HIS A 86 -0.68 5.11 0.59
CA HIS A 86 -0.91 4.70 1.97
C HIS A 86 -1.47 3.26 1.98
N PRO A 87 -0.81 2.32 2.68
CA PRO A 87 -1.33 0.97 2.80
C PRO A 87 -2.55 0.93 3.75
N TRP A 88 -3.76 1.06 3.17
CA TRP A 88 -5.08 0.54 3.64
C TRP A 88 -5.94 1.32 4.66
N PRO A 89 -7.30 1.18 4.60
CA PRO A 89 -8.19 1.22 3.44
C PRO A 89 -8.79 2.64 3.26
N PRO A 90 -9.42 2.95 2.10
CA PRO A 90 -10.20 4.17 1.95
C PRO A 90 -11.25 4.22 3.05
N ARG A 91 -11.40 5.40 3.66
CA ARG A 91 -12.48 5.70 4.61
C ARG A 91 -13.79 5.28 3.93
N THR A 92 -14.34 4.14 4.32
CA THR A 92 -15.73 3.82 4.01
C THR A 92 -16.53 4.74 4.91
N GLU A 93 -16.70 5.97 4.46
CA GLU A 93 -17.73 6.83 5.01
C GLU A 93 -19.02 6.02 4.86
N PRO A 94 -19.72 5.66 5.96
CA PRO A 94 -21.04 5.08 5.82
C PRO A 94 -21.84 6.09 5.00
N PRO A 95 -22.47 5.70 3.88
CA PRO A 95 -23.26 6.65 3.10
C PRO A 95 -24.20 7.35 4.06
N ALA A 96 -24.10 8.68 4.11
CA ALA A 96 -24.93 9.50 4.97
C ALA A 96 -26.35 8.97 4.86
N ALA A 97 -26.89 8.50 5.99
CA ALA A 97 -28.25 7.98 6.03
C ALA A 97 -29.14 9.08 5.45
N THR A 98 -29.64 8.86 4.24
CA THR A 98 -30.70 9.67 3.67
C THR A 98 -31.78 9.76 4.74
N PRO A 99 -32.33 10.95 5.05
CA PRO A 99 -33.52 11.02 5.88
C PRO A 99 -34.63 10.36 5.06
N THR A 100 -34.83 9.06 5.25
CA THR A 100 -35.97 8.36 4.70
C THR A 100 -37.15 8.76 5.56
N ASP A 101 -37.83 9.75 5.02
CA ASP A 101 -39.15 10.21 5.40
C ASP A 101 -40.07 9.02 5.69
N THR A 102 -40.74 9.09 6.83
CA THR A 102 -41.55 8.01 7.36
C THR A 102 -42.87 7.98 6.61
N ARG A 103 -43.16 6.92 5.85
CA ARG A 103 -44.55 6.62 5.49
C ARG A 103 -44.83 5.10 5.44
N PRO A 104 -45.85 4.62 6.16
CA PRO A 104 -46.10 3.20 6.33
C PRO A 104 -46.84 2.54 5.15
N ALA A 105 -46.74 1.22 5.17
CA ALA A 105 -47.01 0.21 4.15
C ALA A 105 -48.43 0.12 3.57
N ALA A 106 -48.52 -0.29 2.31
CA ALA A 106 -49.54 -1.20 1.78
C ALA A 106 -49.10 -1.77 0.41
N GLY A 107 -49.24 -3.09 0.20
CA GLY A 107 -49.34 -3.63 -1.17
C GLY A 107 -48.55 -4.91 -1.52
N ARG A 108 -49.10 -6.03 -1.07
CA ARG A 108 -48.93 -7.44 -1.48
C ARG A 108 -48.44 -7.81 -2.91
N HIS A 109 -47.62 -8.87 -2.93
CA HIS A 109 -47.57 -10.06 -3.84
C HIS A 109 -47.13 -9.92 -5.31
N ARG A 110 -46.03 -10.60 -5.70
CA ARG A 110 -46.03 -11.98 -6.26
C ARG A 110 -44.62 -12.50 -6.61
N SER A 111 -44.47 -13.80 -6.40
CA SER A 111 -43.36 -14.68 -6.77
C SER A 111 -43.07 -14.71 -8.27
N GLY A 112 -41.79 -14.83 -8.62
CA GLY A 112 -41.31 -15.18 -9.96
C GLY A 112 -39.85 -15.65 -9.90
N ALA A 113 -39.65 -16.96 -9.82
CA ALA A 113 -38.33 -17.58 -9.91
C ALA A 113 -37.81 -17.56 -11.35
N SER A 114 -36.52 -17.30 -11.56
CA SER A 114 -35.73 -18.08 -12.53
C SER A 114 -34.23 -17.85 -12.36
N LEU A 115 -33.54 -18.90 -11.90
CA LEU A 115 -32.11 -19.10 -12.07
C LEU A 115 -31.73 -19.06 -13.56
N ARG A 116 -30.78 -18.20 -13.94
CA ARG A 116 -29.94 -18.39 -15.14
C ARG A 116 -28.51 -17.99 -14.77
N ARG A 117 -27.71 -18.99 -14.42
CA ARG A 117 -26.75 -19.71 -15.29
C ARG A 117 -25.46 -18.90 -15.45
N LEU A 118 -24.50 -19.26 -14.60
CA LEU A 118 -23.07 -18.99 -14.74
C LEU A 118 -22.61 -19.52 -16.10
N THR A 119 -22.01 -18.67 -16.91
CA THR A 119 -21.16 -19.08 -18.03
C THR A 119 -19.79 -18.46 -17.81
N SER A 120 -18.87 -19.32 -17.39
CA SER A 120 -17.44 -19.11 -17.34
C SER A 120 -16.91 -18.64 -18.68
N GLY A 121 -16.05 -17.62 -18.67
CA GLY A 121 -15.34 -17.16 -19.84
C GLY A 121 -13.91 -16.78 -19.49
N VAL A 122 -12.97 -17.44 -20.19
CA VAL A 122 -11.64 -16.94 -20.61
C VAL A 122 -10.53 -16.95 -19.56
N THR A 123 -9.26 -17.27 -19.81
CA THR A 123 -8.52 -18.09 -20.81
C THR A 123 -7.09 -18.11 -20.26
N HIS A 124 -6.45 -19.26 -20.09
CA HIS A 124 -4.97 -19.30 -20.11
C HIS A 124 -4.51 -20.53 -20.89
N HIS A 125 -4.03 -20.27 -22.10
CA HIS A 125 -3.23 -21.23 -22.86
C HIS A 125 -1.97 -21.52 -22.04
N ARG A 126 -1.81 -22.79 -21.67
CA ARG A 126 -0.58 -23.36 -21.13
C ARG A 126 0.40 -23.48 -22.30
N GLY A 127 1.27 -22.48 -22.46
CA GLY A 127 2.45 -22.60 -23.29
C GLY A 127 3.37 -23.66 -22.70
N THR A 128 3.41 -24.82 -23.34
CA THR A 128 4.45 -25.83 -23.17
C THR A 128 5.72 -25.32 -23.82
N SER A 129 6.76 -25.09 -23.02
CA SER A 129 8.14 -24.99 -23.49
C SER A 129 8.96 -26.06 -22.80
N ASP A 130 8.91 -27.25 -23.39
CA ASP A 130 9.91 -28.32 -23.33
C ASP A 130 10.22 -28.57 -24.82
N ALA A 131 11.43 -28.69 -25.34
CA ALA A 131 12.71 -29.09 -24.78
C ALA A 131 13.84 -28.57 -25.74
N PRO A 132 14.90 -29.33 -26.07
CA PRO A 132 16.21 -29.34 -25.40
C PRO A 132 17.35 -28.91 -26.34
N GLY A 133 18.46 -28.41 -25.77
CA GLY A 133 19.68 -28.11 -26.53
C GLY A 133 20.92 -28.48 -25.75
N ARG A 134 21.35 -29.74 -25.85
CA ARG A 134 22.63 -30.26 -25.35
C ARG A 134 23.55 -30.51 -26.55
N ALA A 135 24.68 -29.83 -26.59
CA ALA A 135 25.94 -30.20 -27.26
C ALA A 135 26.99 -29.22 -26.70
N ASP A 136 27.84 -29.57 -25.75
CA ASP A 136 29.04 -30.42 -25.89
C ASP A 136 30.03 -29.89 -26.94
N ALA A 137 31.10 -29.24 -26.48
CA ALA A 137 32.45 -29.35 -27.04
C ALA A 137 33.46 -28.63 -26.13
N ALA A 138 34.43 -29.39 -25.64
CA ALA A 138 35.63 -28.95 -24.96
C ALA A 138 36.61 -28.21 -25.90
N GLN A 139 37.45 -27.31 -25.33
CA GLN A 139 38.94 -27.30 -25.39
C GLN A 139 39.58 -25.90 -25.24
N PRO A 140 40.90 -25.83 -24.87
CA PRO A 140 41.46 -24.81 -23.99
C PRO A 140 42.38 -23.78 -24.68
N VAL A 141 42.76 -22.73 -23.95
CA VAL A 141 43.98 -21.92 -24.19
C VAL A 141 44.56 -21.50 -22.83
N GLY A 142 45.79 -21.93 -22.52
CA GLY A 142 46.55 -21.55 -21.32
C GLY A 142 47.29 -22.70 -20.68
#